data_AF-A0A3P1BZX2-F1
#
_entry.id   AF-A0A3P1BZX2-F1
#
_cell.length_a   1.000
_cell.length_b   1.000
_cell.length_c   1.000
_cell.angle_alpha   90.00
_cell.angle_beta   90.00
_cell.angle_gamma   90.00
#
_symmetry.space_group_name_H-M   'P 1'
#
loop_
_entity.id
_entity.type
_entity.pdbx_description
1 polymer ?
#
loop_
_entity_poly.entity_id
_entity_poly.type
_entity_poly.pdbx_seq_one_letter_code
_entity_poly.pdbx_strand_id
1 'polypeptide(L)' 'MGKGDVKTRRGKIWRGSYGVKRPKLKDQQGKVEKVVKE' A
#
# COMPACT_ATOMS: atom_id res chain seq x y z
N MET A 1 -12.17 -6.26 7.38
CA MET A 1 -11.61 -5.05 6.73
C MET A 1 -12.60 -4.50 5.71
N GLY A 2 -13.20 -3.35 6.00
CA GLY A 2 -14.19 -2.71 5.14
C GLY A 2 -13.58 -1.83 4.05
N LYS A 3 -14.43 -1.27 3.19
CA LYS A 3 -14.02 -0.31 2.15
C LYS A 3 -13.46 1.01 2.73
N GLY A 4 -13.85 1.36 3.96
CA GLY A 4 -13.36 2.57 4.65
C GLY A 4 -11.95 2.45 5.25
N ASP A 5 -11.40 1.23 5.34
CA ASP A 5 -10.11 1.02 6.00
C ASP A 5 -8.92 1.28 5.06
N VAL A 6 -8.38 2.50 5.14
CA VAL A 6 -7.32 3.04 4.27
C VAL A 6 -6.00 2.26 4.34
N LYS A 7 -5.72 1.58 5.46
CA LYS A 7 -4.45 0.84 5.61
C LYS A 7 -4.49 -0.52 4.89
N THR A 8 -5.67 -1.00 4.54
CA THR A 8 -5.87 -2.35 4.00
C THR A 8 -5.85 -2.37 2.49
N ARG A 9 -5.54 -3.53 1.90
CA ARG A 9 -5.60 -3.70 0.45
C ARG A 9 -6.99 -3.38 -0.09
N ARG A 10 -8.05 -3.78 0.61
CA ARG A 10 -9.45 -3.57 0.19
C ARG A 10 -9.86 -2.11 0.23
N GLY A 11 -9.52 -1.36 1.27
CA GLY A 11 -9.81 0.08 1.31
C GLY A 11 -8.96 0.88 0.32
N LYS A 12 -7.70 0.48 0.09
CA LYS A 12 -6.86 1.06 -0.97
C LYS A 12 -7.39 0.82 -2.37
N ILE A 13 -7.95 -0.37 -2.65
CA ILE A 13 -8.64 -0.66 -3.91
C ILE A 13 -9.85 0.28 -4.08
N TRP A 14 -10.68 0.40 -3.06
CA TRP A 14 -11.89 1.23 -3.12
C TRP A 14 -11.59 2.72 -3.30
N ARG A 15 -10.58 3.25 -2.59
CA ARG A 15 -10.12 4.65 -2.74
C ARG A 15 -9.26 4.90 -3.99
N GLY A 16 -8.85 3.86 -4.72
CA GLY A 16 -7.92 4.01 -5.85
C GLY A 16 -6.47 4.33 -5.46
N SER A 17 -6.11 4.33 -4.17
CA SER A 17 -4.76 4.67 -3.69
C SER A 17 -3.81 3.46 -3.64
N TYR A 18 -2.51 3.73 -3.54
CA TYR A 18 -1.44 2.71 -3.48
C TYR A 18 -0.71 2.73 -2.14
N GLY A 19 0.23 1.81 -1.95
CA GLY A 19 1.22 1.78 -0.88
C GLY A 19 1.57 0.36 -0.50
N VAL A 20 2.19 0.13 0.65
CA VAL A 20 2.76 -1.19 1.04
C VAL A 20 1.83 -2.38 0.75
N LYS A 21 0.57 -2.33 1.20
CA LYS A 21 -0.41 -3.42 1.01
C LYS A 21 -1.08 -3.46 -0.39
N ARG A 22 -0.92 -2.43 -1.22
CA ARG A 22 -1.40 -2.36 -2.63
C ARG A 22 -0.36 -1.60 -3.48
N PRO A 23 0.78 -2.23 -3.81
CA PRO A 23 1.81 -1.59 -4.61
C PRO A 23 1.39 -1.50 -6.08
N LYS A 24 1.87 -0.47 -6.79
CA LYS A 24 1.59 -0.28 -8.24
C LYS A 24 2.48 -1.15 -9.13
N LEU A 25 3.69 -1.46 -8.66
CA LEU A 25 4.68 -2.27 -9.35
C LEU A 25 5.02 -3.47 -8.45
N LYS A 26 5.20 -4.65 -9.05
CA LYS A 26 5.47 -5.90 -8.31
C LYS A 26 6.71 -5.79 -7.41
N ASP A 27 7.71 -4.99 -7.80
CA ASP A 27 8.99 -4.85 -7.09
C ASP A 27 8.99 -3.86 -5.90
N GLN A 28 7.90 -3.13 -5.65
CA GLN A 28 7.86 -2.16 -4.56
C GLN A 28 7.56 -2.73 -3.18
N GLN A 29 7.25 -4.03 -3.08
CA GLN A 29 6.99 -4.66 -1.77
C GLN A 29 8.21 -4.62 -0.83
N GLY A 30 9.44 -4.59 -1.36
CA GLY A 30 10.68 -4.55 -0.56
C GLY A 30 11.42 -3.21 -0.52
N LYS A 31 10.96 -2.17 -1.25
CA LYS A 31 11.68 -0.87 -1.30
C LYS A 31 11.20 0.14 -0.26
N VAL A 32 10.00 -0.02 0.29
CA VAL A 32 9.43 0.96 1.25
C VAL A 32 10.16 0.96 2.59
N GLU A 33 10.77 -0.17 2.99
CA GLU A 33 11.56 -0.26 4.22
C GLU A 33 12.86 0.57 4.16
N LYS A 34 13.38 0.87 2.96
CA LYS A 34 14.66 1.56 2.81
C LYS A 34 14.57 3.08 2.92
N VAL A 35 13.41 3.68 2.60
CA VAL A 35 13.24 5.16 2.59
C VAL A 35 13.04 5.73 4.00
N VAL A 36 12.69 4.91 4.99
CA VAL A 36 12.46 5.36 6.38
C VAL A 36 13.73 5.25 7.24
N LYS A 37 14.85 4.77 6.67
CA LYS A 37 16.10 4.51 7.41
C LYS A 37 17.29 5.39 6.97
N GLU A 38 17.06 6.41 6.15
CA GLU A 38 18.03 7.47 5.85
C GLU A 38 17.72 8.73 6.66
#